data_AF-A0A6A5EUX8-F1
#
_entry.id   AF-A0A6A5EUX8-F1
#
_cell.length_a   1.000
_cell.length_b   1.000
_cell.length_c   1.000
_cell.angle_alpha   90.00
_cell.angle_beta   90.00
_cell.angle_gamma   90.00
#
_symmetry.space_group_name_H-M   'P 1'
#
loop_
_entity.id
_entity.type
_entity.pdbx_description
1 polymer ?
#
loop_
_entity_poly.entity_id
_entity_poly.type
_entity_poly.pdbx_seq_one_letter_code
_entity_poly.pdbx_strand_id
1 'polypeptide(L)'
;MEEWPYLFITTHLLDHTEKLMGFPVQTKLLDQIQEKGKIITEFLGSQGITGVTTDPLKLLQGLVKYLAEEQKVLLINEEDALAELPSTPCIIVMDEGRYKISVDEVTVNIVGCPLVAVSYMFSLYYVLNIKYPKGAALTLEFIQRCLLGINPERGTKAEKGGKQYNVPPKLLRFLSDLNDFNNPWKI
;
A
#
# COMPACT_ATOMS: atom_id res chain seq x y z
N MET A 1 6.82 -31.35 9.12
CA MET A 1 6.11 -30.80 7.95
C MET A 1 5.30 -29.65 8.49
N GLU A 2 5.45 -28.45 7.95
CA GLU A 2 4.63 -27.33 8.40
C GLU A 2 3.17 -27.57 8.01
N GLU A 3 2.25 -27.31 8.92
CA GLU A 3 0.83 -27.48 8.65
C GLU A 3 0.32 -26.38 7.72
N TRP A 4 -0.55 -26.77 6.78
CA TRP A 4 -1.25 -25.84 5.92
C TRP A 4 -2.21 -24.95 6.75
N PRO A 5 -2.36 -23.65 6.46
CA PRO A 5 -1.73 -22.89 5.37
C PRO A 5 -0.44 -22.17 5.77
N TYR A 6 0.72 -22.78 5.47
CA TYR A 6 2.04 -22.17 5.68
C TYR A 6 2.28 -20.93 4.81
N LEU A 7 1.47 -20.71 3.75
CA LEU A 7 1.57 -19.55 2.86
C LEU A 7 1.44 -18.22 3.62
N PHE A 8 0.65 -18.18 4.70
CA PHE A 8 0.42 -16.95 5.48
C PHE A 8 1.49 -16.71 6.55
N ILE A 9 2.51 -17.57 6.67
CA ILE A 9 3.69 -17.24 7.45
C ILE A 9 4.47 -16.14 6.71
N THR A 10 4.91 -15.12 7.43
CA THR A 10 5.54 -13.91 6.85
C THR A 10 6.68 -14.23 5.90
N THR A 11 7.58 -15.14 6.29
CA THR A 11 8.71 -15.56 5.45
C THR A 11 8.21 -16.21 4.17
N HIS A 12 7.29 -17.19 4.26
CA HIS A 12 6.79 -17.89 3.08
C HIS A 12 5.99 -17.01 2.13
N LEU A 13 5.17 -16.10 2.65
CA LEU A 13 4.44 -15.15 1.81
C LEU A 13 5.43 -14.26 1.04
N LEU A 14 6.39 -13.66 1.75
CA LEU A 14 7.34 -12.73 1.13
C LEU A 14 8.28 -13.45 0.16
N ASP A 15 8.76 -14.65 0.47
CA ASP A 15 9.56 -15.49 -0.43
C ASP A 15 8.77 -15.89 -1.68
N HIS A 16 7.50 -16.27 -1.52
CA HIS A 16 6.62 -16.58 -2.64
C HIS A 16 6.37 -15.34 -3.51
N THR A 17 6.16 -14.19 -2.88
CA THR A 17 5.97 -12.91 -3.58
C THR A 17 7.22 -12.51 -4.34
N GLU A 18 8.41 -12.69 -3.77
CA GLU A 18 9.68 -12.41 -4.45
C GLU A 18 9.84 -13.27 -5.71
N LYS A 19 9.50 -14.56 -5.63
CA LYS A 19 9.48 -15.44 -6.81
C LYS A 19 8.48 -14.98 -7.88
N LEU A 20 7.30 -14.50 -7.46
CA LEU A 20 6.26 -14.04 -8.36
C LEU A 20 6.61 -12.70 -9.03
N MET A 21 7.21 -11.78 -8.29
CA MET A 21 7.44 -10.39 -8.70
C MET A 21 8.86 -10.14 -9.22
N GLY A 22 9.79 -11.06 -8.95
CA GLY A 22 11.19 -10.96 -9.36
C GLY A 22 12.06 -10.06 -8.48
N PHE A 23 11.55 -9.61 -7.32
CA PHE A 23 12.30 -8.81 -6.35
C PHE A 23 11.68 -8.90 -4.93
N PRO A 24 12.49 -8.70 -3.87
CA PRO A 24 12.00 -8.69 -2.49
C PRO A 24 11.18 -7.42 -2.22
N VAL A 25 9.84 -7.57 -2.12
CA VAL A 25 8.91 -6.43 -1.95
C VAL A 25 9.25 -5.58 -0.72
N GLN A 26 9.58 -6.22 0.40
CA GLN A 26 9.89 -5.52 1.64
C GLN A 26 11.13 -4.64 1.51
N THR A 27 12.24 -5.19 1.00
CA THR A 27 13.49 -4.47 0.80
C THR A 27 13.30 -3.33 -0.20
N LYS A 28 12.65 -3.61 -1.34
CA LYS A 28 12.40 -2.58 -2.36
C LYS A 28 11.53 -1.44 -1.83
N LEU A 29 10.51 -1.75 -1.04
CA LEU A 29 9.66 -0.73 -0.42
C LEU A 29 10.46 0.13 0.57
N LEU A 30 11.31 -0.50 1.40
CA LEU A 30 12.19 0.21 2.33
C LEU A 30 13.12 1.17 1.59
N ASP A 31 13.83 0.69 0.58
CA ASP A 31 14.79 1.49 -0.19
C ASP A 31 14.09 2.70 -0.83
N GLN A 32 12.89 2.50 -1.39
CA GLN A 32 12.13 3.56 -2.04
C GLN A 32 11.53 4.56 -1.05
N ILE A 33 11.15 4.12 0.16
CA ILE A 33 10.76 5.04 1.24
C ILE A 33 11.97 5.83 1.74
N GLN A 34 13.17 5.23 1.81
CA GLN A 34 14.39 5.97 2.18
C GLN A 34 14.78 7.00 1.13
N GLU A 35 14.65 6.66 -0.15
CA GLU A 35 14.99 7.54 -1.28
C GLU A 35 13.97 8.68 -1.44
N LYS A 36 12.67 8.35 -1.44
CA LYS A 36 11.58 9.27 -1.83
C LYS A 36 10.67 9.67 -0.69
N GLY A 37 10.74 9.02 0.46
CA GLY A 37 9.80 9.23 1.56
C GLY A 37 9.82 10.66 2.07
N LYS A 38 11.01 11.24 2.27
CA LYS A 38 11.13 12.62 2.75
C LYS A 38 10.42 13.63 1.83
N ILE A 39 10.72 13.60 0.53
CA ILE A 39 10.09 14.52 -0.44
C ILE A 39 8.58 14.30 -0.53
N ILE A 40 8.10 13.05 -0.47
CA ILE A 40 6.66 12.75 -0.43
C ILE A 40 6.03 13.33 0.84
N THR A 41 6.64 13.15 2.00
CA THR A 41 6.10 13.67 3.27
C THR A 41 6.05 15.20 3.30
N GLU A 42 7.08 15.87 2.79
CA GLU A 42 7.15 17.33 2.69
C GLU A 42 6.10 17.87 1.72
N PHE A 43 5.95 17.23 0.55
CA PHE A 43 4.91 17.54 -0.41
C PHE A 43 3.52 17.39 0.24
N LEU A 44 3.20 16.25 0.84
CA LEU A 44 1.91 16.01 1.48
C LEU A 44 1.64 17.04 2.59
N GLY A 45 2.67 17.40 3.36
CA GLY A 45 2.60 18.47 4.35
C GLY A 45 2.27 19.84 3.74
N SER A 46 2.87 20.19 2.60
CA SER A 46 2.56 21.42 1.85
C SER A 46 1.11 21.47 1.35
N GLN A 47 0.51 20.30 1.12
CA GLN A 47 -0.89 20.14 0.70
C GLN A 47 -1.85 20.11 1.90
N GLY A 48 -1.36 20.36 3.12
CA GLY A 48 -2.15 20.41 4.36
C GLY A 48 -2.42 19.05 4.98
N ILE A 49 -1.79 17.96 4.52
CA ILE A 49 -1.95 16.63 5.12
C ILE A 49 -1.04 16.52 6.36
N THR A 50 -1.65 16.39 7.53
CA THR A 50 -0.93 16.35 8.81
C THR A 50 -0.65 14.93 9.29
N GLY A 51 0.39 14.78 10.13
CA GLY A 51 0.74 13.51 10.78
C GLY A 51 1.41 12.47 9.85
N VAL A 52 1.85 12.89 8.66
CA VAL A 52 2.58 12.04 7.71
C VAL A 52 4.06 12.02 8.10
N THR A 53 4.65 10.83 8.13
CA THR A 53 6.09 10.62 8.34
C THR A 53 6.60 9.57 7.36
N THR A 54 7.91 9.28 7.39
CA THR A 54 8.50 8.19 6.60
C THR A 54 8.20 6.81 7.19
N ASP A 55 7.46 6.71 8.30
CA ASP A 55 6.89 5.44 8.75
C ASP A 55 5.94 4.89 7.67
N PRO A 56 6.07 3.62 7.26
CA PRO A 56 5.24 3.05 6.18
C PRO A 56 3.73 3.17 6.40
N LEU A 57 3.25 3.03 7.64
CA LEU A 57 1.82 3.16 7.93
C LEU A 57 1.38 4.62 7.89
N LYS A 58 2.17 5.55 8.47
CA LYS A 58 1.85 6.99 8.41
C LYS A 58 1.91 7.54 6.98
N LEU A 59 2.85 7.07 6.18
CA LEU A 59 2.94 7.40 4.76
C LEU A 59 1.71 6.88 4.00
N LEU A 60 1.31 5.62 4.24
CA LEU A 60 0.09 5.04 3.67
C LEU A 60 -1.16 5.86 4.05
N GLN A 61 -1.30 6.23 5.32
CA GLN A 61 -2.39 7.09 5.80
C GLN A 61 -2.40 8.45 5.10
N GLY A 62 -1.21 9.07 4.92
CA GLY A 62 -1.07 10.35 4.22
C GLY A 62 -1.50 10.27 2.76
N LEU A 63 -1.08 9.21 2.05
CA LEU A 63 -1.45 8.96 0.66
C LEU A 63 -2.95 8.79 0.48
N VAL A 64 -3.59 7.97 1.32
CA VAL A 64 -5.04 7.75 1.28
C VAL A 64 -5.80 9.07 1.49
N LYS A 65 -5.38 9.87 2.49
CA LYS A 65 -5.99 11.19 2.75
C LYS A 65 -5.84 12.14 1.56
N TYR A 66 -4.64 12.26 1.01
CA TYR A 66 -4.36 13.14 -0.13
C TYR A 66 -5.15 12.75 -1.37
N LEU A 67 -5.25 11.46 -1.64
CA LEU A 67 -6.01 10.91 -2.76
C LEU A 67 -7.52 10.90 -2.51
N ALA A 68 -7.99 11.43 -1.37
CA ALA A 68 -9.39 11.45 -0.95
C ALA A 68 -10.03 10.05 -1.05
N GLU A 69 -9.27 9.05 -0.60
CA GLU A 69 -9.64 7.63 -0.60
C GLU A 69 -10.07 7.20 0.81
N GLU A 70 -10.74 6.05 0.90
CA GLU A 70 -11.32 5.53 2.13
C GLU A 70 -10.25 4.81 2.96
N GLN A 71 -9.90 5.36 4.13
CA GLN A 71 -8.87 4.76 4.99
C GLN A 71 -9.24 3.35 5.45
N LYS A 72 -10.51 3.10 5.81
CA LYS A 72 -10.96 1.84 6.42
C LYS A 72 -10.80 0.62 5.52
N VAL A 73 -10.67 0.79 4.20
CA VAL A 73 -10.47 -0.36 3.28
C VAL A 73 -9.04 -0.90 3.29
N LEU A 74 -8.06 -0.12 3.77
CA LEU A 74 -6.66 -0.56 3.91
C LEU A 74 -6.18 -0.59 5.36
N LEU A 75 -6.65 0.36 6.16
CA LEU A 75 -6.18 0.62 7.51
C LEU A 75 -7.38 0.83 8.44
N ILE A 76 -7.64 -0.19 9.25
CA ILE A 76 -8.75 -0.24 10.19
C ILE A 76 -8.20 -0.27 11.63
N ASN A 77 -8.89 0.35 12.58
CA ASN A 77 -8.54 0.20 14.01
C ASN A 77 -9.24 -1.05 14.57
N GLU A 78 -8.85 -1.51 15.76
CA GLU A 78 -9.43 -2.70 16.37
C GLU A 78 -10.94 -2.59 16.62
N GLU A 79 -11.44 -1.42 17.01
CA GLU A 79 -12.87 -1.19 17.28
C GLU A 79 -13.73 -1.34 16.01
N ASP A 80 -13.31 -0.71 14.92
CA ASP A 80 -13.97 -0.80 13.62
C ASP A 80 -13.89 -2.24 13.07
N ALA A 81 -12.79 -2.95 13.30
CA ALA A 81 -12.60 -4.32 12.86
C ALA A 81 -13.53 -5.33 13.55
N LEU A 82 -14.06 -5.00 14.74
CA LEU A 82 -15.09 -5.80 15.40
C LEU A 82 -16.46 -5.69 14.74
N ALA A 83 -16.72 -4.60 14.01
CA ALA A 83 -17.97 -4.38 13.32
C ALA A 83 -17.98 -5.04 11.94
N GLU A 84 -16.98 -4.73 11.11
CA GLU A 84 -16.89 -5.22 9.74
C GLU A 84 -15.44 -5.19 9.25
N LEU A 85 -15.01 -6.28 8.59
CA LEU A 85 -13.70 -6.35 7.95
C LEU A 85 -13.84 -6.23 6.43
N PRO A 86 -12.91 -5.55 5.74
CA PRO A 86 -12.83 -5.63 4.30
C PRO A 86 -12.58 -7.07 3.81
N SER A 87 -13.25 -7.47 2.73
CA SER A 87 -12.94 -8.71 2.02
C SER A 87 -11.60 -8.67 1.28
N THR A 88 -11.09 -7.47 0.97
CA THR A 88 -9.75 -7.29 0.40
C THR A 88 -8.67 -7.19 1.48
N PRO A 89 -7.39 -7.49 1.16
CA PRO A 89 -6.28 -7.33 2.10
C PRO A 89 -6.28 -5.99 2.82
N CYS A 90 -6.23 -6.01 4.15
CA CYS A 90 -6.17 -4.82 4.98
C CYS A 90 -5.33 -5.06 6.24
N ILE A 91 -4.96 -3.96 6.90
CA ILE A 91 -4.17 -3.96 8.13
C ILE A 91 -5.06 -3.44 9.27
N ILE A 92 -5.21 -4.25 10.31
CA ILE A 92 -5.85 -3.84 11.56
C ILE A 92 -4.76 -3.36 12.51
N VAL A 93 -4.85 -2.09 12.89
CA VAL A 93 -3.92 -1.44 13.83
C VAL A 93 -4.46 -1.64 15.25
N MET A 94 -3.75 -2.43 16.05
CA MET A 94 -4.10 -2.66 17.46
C MET A 94 -3.38 -1.68 18.38
N ASP A 95 -2.06 -1.78 18.41
CA ASP A 95 -1.16 -0.99 19.24
C ASP A 95 0.18 -0.78 18.50
N GLU A 96 1.04 0.08 19.04
CA GLU A 96 2.37 0.30 18.46
C GLU A 96 3.15 -1.01 18.41
N GLY A 97 3.56 -1.42 17.21
CA GLY A 97 4.30 -2.67 17.02
C GLY A 97 3.43 -3.94 17.04
N ARG A 98 2.10 -3.84 16.84
CA ARG A 98 1.25 -5.01 16.62
C ARG A 98 0.16 -4.73 15.58
N TYR A 99 0.27 -5.43 14.45
CA TYR A 99 -0.61 -5.25 13.30
C TYR A 99 -1.16 -6.61 12.86
N LYS A 100 -2.48 -6.79 12.87
CA LYS A 100 -3.10 -7.97 12.28
C LYS A 100 -3.31 -7.71 10.80
N ILE A 101 -3.02 -8.70 9.96
CA ILE A 101 -3.35 -8.65 8.53
C ILE A 101 -4.59 -9.51 8.31
N SER A 102 -5.58 -8.93 7.64
CA SER A 102 -6.81 -9.61 7.27
C SER A 102 -6.97 -9.66 5.76
N VAL A 103 -7.59 -10.73 5.27
CA VAL A 103 -8.09 -10.87 3.90
C VAL A 103 -9.30 -11.80 3.94
N ASP A 104 -10.29 -11.55 3.11
CA ASP A 104 -11.55 -12.29 3.09
C ASP A 104 -12.19 -12.36 4.49
N GLU A 105 -12.18 -11.23 5.21
CA GLU A 105 -12.75 -11.07 6.55
C GLU A 105 -12.08 -11.93 7.65
N VAL A 106 -10.94 -12.57 7.34
CA VAL A 106 -10.21 -13.43 8.26
C VAL A 106 -8.82 -12.87 8.55
N THR A 107 -8.46 -12.76 9.82
CA THR A 107 -7.08 -12.47 10.23
C THR A 107 -6.18 -13.65 9.87
N VAL A 108 -5.22 -13.43 8.97
CA VAL A 108 -4.32 -14.47 8.47
C VAL A 108 -2.95 -14.45 9.15
N ASN A 109 -2.53 -13.31 9.70
CA ASN A 109 -1.24 -13.18 10.39
C ASN A 109 -1.20 -11.95 11.32
N ILE A 110 -0.24 -11.93 12.25
CA ILE A 110 0.06 -10.81 13.14
C ILE A 110 1.54 -10.48 13.00
N VAL A 111 1.87 -9.21 12.74
CA VAL A 111 3.24 -8.76 12.51
C VAL A 111 3.60 -7.59 13.41
N GLY A 112 4.88 -7.48 13.76
CA GLY A 112 5.37 -6.50 14.74
C GLY A 112 5.96 -5.21 14.16
N CYS A 113 5.92 -5.03 12.83
CA CYS A 113 6.63 -3.95 12.15
C CYS A 113 5.74 -3.30 11.07
N PRO A 114 5.64 -1.96 11.03
CA PRO A 114 4.88 -1.23 9.99
C PRO A 114 5.30 -1.60 8.56
N LEU A 115 6.62 -1.71 8.31
CA LEU A 115 7.15 -2.08 7.00
C LEU A 115 6.69 -3.48 6.59
N VAL A 116 6.76 -4.44 7.52
CA VAL A 116 6.27 -5.81 7.27
C VAL A 116 4.77 -5.79 7.00
N ALA A 117 3.99 -5.04 7.79
CA ALA A 117 2.54 -4.97 7.64
C ALA A 117 2.13 -4.46 6.24
N VAL A 118 2.70 -3.33 5.80
CA VAL A 118 2.42 -2.76 4.48
C VAL A 118 2.91 -3.70 3.36
N SER A 119 4.11 -4.26 3.49
CA SER A 119 4.66 -5.18 2.49
C SER A 119 3.83 -6.45 2.36
N TYR A 120 3.43 -7.05 3.49
CA TYR A 120 2.62 -8.26 3.55
C TYR A 120 1.22 -8.01 2.97
N MET A 121 0.54 -6.94 3.39
CA MET A 121 -0.79 -6.58 2.87
C MET A 121 -0.72 -6.35 1.36
N PHE A 122 0.27 -5.60 0.87
CA PHE A 122 0.43 -5.35 -0.56
C PHE A 122 0.68 -6.66 -1.33
N SER A 123 1.51 -7.55 -0.78
CA SER A 123 1.86 -8.84 -1.37
C SER A 123 0.64 -9.74 -1.57
N LEU A 124 -0.31 -9.76 -0.63
CA LEU A 124 -1.54 -10.56 -0.74
C LEU A 124 -2.34 -10.25 -2.00
N TYR A 125 -2.35 -9.00 -2.48
CA TYR A 125 -3.02 -8.68 -3.74
C TYR A 125 -2.45 -9.45 -4.93
N TYR A 126 -1.15 -9.74 -4.94
CA TYR A 126 -0.49 -10.46 -6.02
C TYR A 126 -0.59 -11.97 -5.81
N VAL A 127 -0.25 -12.45 -4.62
CA VAL A 127 -0.27 -13.88 -4.28
C VAL A 127 -1.66 -14.48 -4.45
N LEU A 128 -2.70 -13.79 -4.01
CA LEU A 128 -4.09 -14.25 -4.10
C LEU A 128 -4.81 -13.73 -5.35
N ASN A 129 -4.11 -12.98 -6.21
CA ASN A 129 -4.65 -12.35 -7.41
C ASN A 129 -5.93 -11.49 -7.16
N ILE A 130 -5.97 -10.79 -6.02
CA ILE A 130 -7.10 -9.92 -5.64
C ILE A 130 -6.99 -8.57 -6.37
N LYS A 131 -8.15 -7.98 -6.68
CA LYS A 131 -8.27 -6.63 -7.24
C LYS A 131 -8.16 -5.59 -6.14
N TYR A 132 -7.64 -4.41 -6.47
CA TYR A 132 -7.60 -3.29 -5.54
C TYR A 132 -9.03 -2.82 -5.25
N PRO A 133 -9.38 -2.59 -3.97
CA PRO A 133 -10.69 -2.06 -3.62
C PRO A 133 -10.87 -0.67 -4.21
N LYS A 134 -12.08 -0.34 -4.69
CA LYS A 134 -12.40 0.98 -5.27
C LYS A 134 -12.02 2.14 -4.34
N GLY A 135 -12.19 1.94 -3.03
CA GLY A 135 -11.91 2.94 -2.01
C GLY A 135 -10.43 3.26 -1.82
N ALA A 136 -9.49 2.47 -2.36
CA ALA A 136 -8.05 2.73 -2.20
C ALA A 136 -7.20 2.34 -3.43
N ALA A 137 -7.81 2.29 -4.61
CA ALA A 137 -7.16 1.86 -5.84
C ALA A 137 -6.01 2.79 -6.27
N LEU A 138 -6.16 4.11 -6.12
CA LEU A 138 -5.13 5.09 -6.48
C LEU A 138 -3.92 4.99 -5.55
N THR A 139 -4.14 4.80 -4.25
CA THR A 139 -3.07 4.62 -3.26
C THR A 139 -2.28 3.36 -3.57
N LEU A 140 -2.95 2.23 -3.84
CA LEU A 140 -2.28 0.99 -4.21
C LEU A 140 -1.59 1.08 -5.57
N GLU A 141 -2.16 1.78 -6.54
CA GLU A 141 -1.49 2.04 -7.83
C GLU A 141 -0.26 2.94 -7.67
N PHE A 142 -0.29 3.93 -6.77
CA PHE A 142 0.88 4.74 -6.43
C PHE A 142 2.00 3.85 -5.86
N ILE A 143 1.69 3.00 -4.88
CA ILE A 143 2.68 2.07 -4.30
C ILE A 143 3.23 1.14 -5.37
N GLN A 144 2.35 0.52 -6.16
CA GLN A 144 2.70 -0.37 -7.26
C GLN A 144 3.71 0.30 -8.21
N ARG A 145 3.40 1.49 -8.71
CA ARG A 145 4.15 2.14 -9.80
C ARG A 145 5.35 2.92 -9.29
N CYS A 146 5.18 3.68 -8.22
CA CYS A 146 6.14 4.70 -7.79
C CYS A 146 7.12 4.19 -6.73
N LEU A 147 6.67 3.27 -5.88
CA LEU A 147 7.50 2.66 -4.84
C LEU A 147 7.99 1.26 -5.20
N LEU A 148 7.31 0.52 -6.07
CA LEU A 148 7.75 -0.83 -6.44
C LEU A 148 8.17 -0.96 -7.91
N GLY A 149 7.93 0.07 -8.72
CA GLY A 149 8.32 0.11 -10.13
C GLY A 149 7.58 -0.91 -10.99
N ILE A 150 6.42 -1.40 -10.54
CA ILE A 150 5.61 -2.38 -11.27
C ILE A 150 4.76 -1.61 -12.28
N ASN A 151 5.15 -1.70 -13.54
CA ASN A 151 4.43 -1.09 -14.65
C ASN A 151 3.87 -2.18 -15.56
N PRO A 152 2.66 -2.70 -15.29
CA PRO A 152 2.10 -3.77 -16.10
C PRO A 152 1.85 -3.27 -17.53
N GLU A 153 2.39 -3.97 -18.53
CA GLU A 153 2.15 -3.62 -19.94
C GLU A 153 0.67 -3.74 -20.32
N ARG A 154 -0.07 -4.62 -19.63
CA ARG A 154 -1.52 -4.79 -19.75
C ARG A 154 -2.14 -5.09 -18.39
N GLY A 155 -3.26 -4.44 -18.12
CA GLY A 155 -4.09 -4.69 -16.94
C GLY A 155 -3.67 -3.89 -15.70
N THR A 156 -4.67 -3.39 -14.97
CA THR A 156 -4.52 -2.87 -13.61
C THR A 156 -5.21 -3.83 -12.63
N LYS A 157 -4.75 -3.83 -11.37
CA LYS A 157 -5.49 -4.45 -10.27
C LYS A 157 -6.68 -3.60 -9.83
N ALA A 158 -6.75 -2.32 -10.17
CA ALA A 158 -7.96 -1.52 -9.97
C ALA A 158 -9.14 -2.07 -10.79
N GLU A 159 -10.35 -1.92 -10.26
CA GLU A 159 -11.56 -2.27 -10.99
C GLU A 159 -11.78 -1.42 -12.24
N LYS A 160 -12.47 -2.00 -13.23
CA LYS A 160 -12.78 -1.34 -14.50
C LYS A 160 -14.07 -0.53 -14.37
N GLY A 161 -13.94 0.80 -14.31
CA GLY A 161 -15.06 1.74 -14.46
C GLY A 161 -14.79 2.73 -15.59
N GLY A 162 -15.41 2.53 -16.76
CA GLY A 162 -15.36 3.49 -17.87
C GLY A 162 -14.08 3.48 -18.73
N LYS A 163 -13.69 4.66 -19.24
CA LYS A 163 -12.53 4.83 -20.16
C LYS A 163 -11.21 4.47 -19.47
N GLN A 164 -10.45 3.58 -20.09
CA GLN A 164 -9.19 3.07 -19.54
C GLN A 164 -8.02 4.00 -19.86
N TYR A 165 -7.32 4.47 -18.83
CA TYR A 165 -6.01 5.12 -18.93
C TYR A 165 -4.94 4.16 -18.42
N ASN A 166 -3.72 4.24 -18.97
CA ASN A 166 -2.58 3.46 -18.46
C ASN A 166 -2.22 3.85 -17.03
N VAL A 167 -2.41 5.13 -16.68
CA VAL A 167 -2.28 5.66 -15.33
C VAL A 167 -3.51 6.56 -15.09
N PRO A 168 -4.22 6.42 -13.97
CA PRO A 168 -5.37 7.26 -13.65
C PRO A 168 -5.00 8.76 -13.66
N PRO A 169 -5.85 9.65 -14.22
CA PRO A 169 -5.55 11.08 -14.32
C PRO A 169 -5.22 11.76 -12.98
N LYS A 170 -5.91 11.38 -11.90
CA LYS A 170 -5.64 11.91 -10.55
C LYS A 170 -4.25 11.49 -10.05
N LEU A 171 -3.85 10.26 -10.33
CA LEU A 171 -2.50 9.78 -10.02
C LEU A 171 -1.45 10.48 -10.89
N LEU A 172 -1.70 10.66 -12.20
CA LEU A 172 -0.81 11.42 -13.07
C LEU A 172 -0.60 12.86 -12.58
N ARG A 173 -1.68 13.52 -12.16
CA ARG A 173 -1.60 14.86 -11.57
C ARG A 173 -0.76 14.87 -10.31
N PHE A 174 -1.00 13.94 -9.38
CA PHE A 174 -0.18 13.81 -8.19
C PHE A 174 1.31 13.64 -8.53
N LEU A 175 1.65 12.78 -9.49
CA LEU A 175 3.05 12.57 -9.89
C LEU A 175 3.67 13.81 -10.54
N SER A 176 2.89 14.56 -11.33
CA SER A 176 3.33 15.83 -11.89
C SER A 176 3.59 16.86 -10.79
N ASP A 177 2.65 17.02 -9.86
CA ASP A 177 2.73 17.99 -8.77
C ASP A 177 3.90 17.67 -7.83
N LEU A 178 4.14 16.38 -7.54
CA LEU A 178 5.28 15.92 -6.74
C LEU A 178 6.62 16.16 -7.46
N ASN A 179 6.67 15.90 -8.76
CA ASN A 179 7.88 16.15 -9.56
C ASN A 179 8.20 17.65 -9.65
N ASP A 180 7.17 18.48 -9.77
CA ASP A 180 7.30 19.94 -9.79
C ASP A 180 7.79 20.46 -8.43
N PHE A 181 7.25 19.93 -7.33
CA PHE A 181 7.70 20.24 -5.97
C PHE A 181 9.17 19.89 -5.74
N ASN A 182 9.64 18.78 -6.34
CA ASN A 182 11.03 18.35 -6.24
C ASN A 182 11.98 19.12 -7.17
N ASN A 183 11.47 19.91 -8.12
CA ASN A 183 12.29 20.60 -9.11
C ASN A 183 12.71 21.99 -8.61
N PRO A 184 14.00 22.21 -8.27
CA PRO A 184 14.46 23.48 -7.72
C PRO A 184 14.42 24.66 -8.72
N TRP A 185 14.17 24.37 -10.00
CA TRP A 185 14.16 25.37 -11.08
C TRP A 185 12.75 25.81 -11.50
N LYS A 186 11.69 25.24 -10.90
CA LYS A 186 10.31 25.72 -11.02
C LYS A 186 10.00 26.63 -9.83
N ILE A 187 10.40 27.89 -9.93
CA ILE A 187 9.96 28.99 -9.06
C ILE A 187 8.96 29.85 -9.84
#